data_AF-A0A1Y2SAF2-F1
#
_entry.id   AF-A0A1Y2SAF2-F1
#
_cell.length_a   1.000
_cell.length_b   1.000
_cell.length_c   1.000
_cell.angle_alpha   90.00
_cell.angle_beta   90.00
_cell.angle_gamma   90.00
#
_symmetry.space_group_name_H-M   'P 1'
#
loop_
_entity.id
_entity.type
_entity.pdbx_description
1 polymer ?
#
loop_
_entity_poly.entity_id
_entity_poly.type
_entity_poly.pdbx_seq_one_letter_code
_entity_poly.pdbx_strand_id
1 'polypeptide(L)'
;MCTSFVIPTINDSNVTNGYIYGRTMEFAQELESSILMIPRACHLAATGPNSKTNLSWHSKYTVIGVNAVKVNALADGMNEKVLIGECLYFSGYAYYQSDELC
;
A
#
# COMPACT_ATOMS: atom_id res chain seq x y z
N MET A 1 3.30 -12.68 -10.07
CA MET A 1 3.90 -11.34 -10.35
C MET A 1 2.75 -10.36 -10.33
N CYS A 2 2.85 -9.31 -9.52
CA CYS A 2 1.79 -8.31 -9.41
C CYS A 2 1.71 -7.43 -10.65
N THR A 3 0.50 -6.97 -11.00
CA THR A 3 0.30 -6.00 -12.09
C THR A 3 -0.49 -4.80 -11.58
N SER A 4 -0.12 -3.59 -12.00
CA SER A 4 -0.93 -2.40 -11.76
C SER A 4 -1.03 -1.52 -13.00
N PHE A 5 -2.09 -0.72 -13.06
CA PHE A 5 -2.36 0.18 -14.16
C PHE A 5 -3.20 1.38 -13.70
N VAL A 6 -3.10 2.46 -14.47
CA VAL A 6 -3.91 3.67 -14.31
C VAL A 6 -4.48 4.04 -15.66
N ILE A 7 -5.80 4.27 -15.72
CA ILE A 7 -6.53 4.65 -16.92
C ILE A 7 -7.15 6.03 -16.69
N PRO A 8 -6.86 7.05 -17.52
CA PRO A 8 -7.57 8.33 -17.47
C PRO A 8 -9.00 8.15 -17.99
N THR A 9 -9.97 8.78 -17.33
CA THR A 9 -11.36 8.82 -17.81
C THR A 9 -11.57 10.04 -18.69
N ILE A 10 -12.27 9.89 -19.81
CA ILE A 10 -12.65 10.99 -20.72
C ILE A 10 -14.16 11.21 -20.68
N ASN A 11 -14.60 12.46 -20.80
CA ASN A 11 -16.02 12.81 -20.97
C ASN A 11 -16.41 12.93 -22.46
N ASP A 12 -17.67 13.22 -22.74
CA ASP A 12 -18.21 13.37 -24.10
C ASP A 12 -17.51 14.47 -24.94
N SER A 13 -16.83 15.41 -24.26
CA SER A 13 -16.03 16.47 -24.90
C SER A 13 -14.54 16.08 -25.08
N ASN A 14 -14.18 14.81 -24.89
CA ASN A 14 -12.80 14.28 -24.92
C ASN A 14 -11.85 14.94 -23.90
N VAL A 15 -12.36 15.43 -22.79
CA VAL A 15 -11.56 16.01 -21.69
C VAL A 15 -11.37 14.98 -20.59
N THR A 16 -10.13 14.85 -20.09
CA THR A 16 -9.85 13.99 -18.93
C THR A 16 -10.48 14.55 -17.65
N ASN A 17 -11.28 13.75 -16.94
CA ASN A 17 -12.00 14.17 -15.73
C ASN A 17 -11.76 13.26 -14.51
N GLY A 18 -10.78 12.37 -14.58
CA GLY A 18 -10.46 11.46 -13.49
C GLY A 18 -9.50 10.37 -13.90
N TYR A 19 -9.17 9.51 -12.95
CA TYR A 19 -8.30 8.37 -13.13
C TYR A 19 -8.93 7.15 -12.44
N ILE A 20 -8.90 6.02 -13.12
CA ILE A 20 -9.22 4.71 -12.57
C ILE A 20 -7.89 4.00 -12.34
N TYR A 21 -7.69 3.54 -11.12
CA TYR A 21 -6.55 2.75 -10.74
C TYR A 21 -7.00 1.31 -10.49
N GLY A 22 -6.18 0.36 -10.93
CA GLY A 22 -6.42 -1.06 -10.72
C GLY A 22 -5.13 -1.82 -10.55
N ARG A 23 -5.21 -2.90 -9.78
CA ARG A 23 -4.09 -3.82 -9.55
C ARG A 23 -4.58 -5.25 -9.35
N THR A 24 -3.70 -6.19 -9.57
CA THR A 24 -3.87 -7.61 -9.24
C THR A 24 -2.90 -8.04 -8.13
N MET A 25 -3.31 -9.04 -7.34
CA MET A 25 -2.57 -9.56 -6.18
C MET A 25 -2.18 -11.03 -6.39
N GLU A 26 -1.12 -11.28 -7.15
CA GLU A 26 -0.75 -12.61 -7.61
C GLU A 26 0.26 -13.28 -6.67
N PHE A 27 -0.26 -14.13 -5.80
CA PHE A 27 0.52 -15.02 -4.93
C PHE A 27 0.04 -16.46 -5.08
N ALA A 28 0.95 -17.41 -4.87
CA ALA A 28 0.63 -18.84 -4.94
C ALA A 28 -0.26 -19.30 -3.77
N GLN A 29 -0.33 -18.52 -2.70
CA GLN A 29 -1.09 -18.78 -1.48
C GLN A 29 -2.14 -17.70 -1.30
N GLU A 30 -3.28 -18.06 -0.71
CA GLU A 30 -4.26 -17.09 -0.26
C GLU A 30 -3.70 -16.26 0.89
N LEU A 31 -3.74 -14.93 0.74
CA LEU A 31 -3.14 -14.01 1.72
C LEU A 31 -4.09 -13.63 2.85
N GLU A 32 -5.32 -14.14 2.84
CA GLU A 32 -6.39 -13.82 3.80
C GLU A 32 -6.57 -12.31 3.99
N SER A 33 -6.65 -11.61 2.85
CA SER A 33 -6.74 -10.16 2.78
C SER A 33 -8.10 -9.62 3.23
N SER A 34 -8.08 -8.45 3.87
CA SER A 34 -9.24 -7.68 4.31
C SER A 34 -9.06 -6.21 3.97
N ILE A 35 -10.18 -5.50 3.86
CA ILE A 35 -10.16 -4.04 3.73
C ILE A 35 -9.87 -3.42 5.10
N LEU A 36 -8.87 -2.53 5.15
CA LEU A 36 -8.51 -1.78 6.34
C LEU A 36 -8.69 -0.28 6.10
N MET A 37 -9.11 0.42 7.16
CA MET A 37 -9.14 1.88 7.21
C MET A 37 -8.24 2.36 8.35
N ILE A 38 -7.32 3.25 8.02
CA ILE A 38 -6.48 3.97 8.97
C ILE A 38 -7.01 5.41 9.03
N PRO A 39 -7.67 5.83 10.13
CA PRO A 39 -8.19 7.20 10.25
C PRO A 39 -7.06 8.21 10.47
N ARG A 40 -7.35 9.51 10.34
CA ARG A 40 -6.46 10.61 10.75
C ARG A 40 -6.06 10.51 12.23
N ALA A 41 -4.88 11.03 12.56
CA ALA A 41 -4.30 11.04 13.89
C ALA A 41 -4.17 9.64 14.54
N CYS A 42 -4.17 8.58 13.73
CA CYS A 42 -3.91 7.21 14.18
C CYS A 42 -2.41 7.06 14.44
N HIS A 43 -2.05 6.61 15.65
CA HIS A 43 -0.68 6.29 16.00
C HIS A 43 -0.25 4.98 15.29
N LEU A 44 0.83 5.05 14.52
CA LEU A 44 1.40 3.95 13.75
C LEU A 44 2.88 3.80 14.12
N ALA A 45 3.38 2.57 14.02
CA ALA A 45 4.79 2.30 14.25
C ALA A 45 5.30 1.21 13.28
N ALA A 46 6.52 1.40 12.79
CA ALA A 46 7.20 0.45 11.94
C ALA A 46 7.80 -0.69 12.80
N THR A 47 7.69 -1.91 12.29
CA THR A 47 8.44 -3.06 12.80
C THR A 47 9.85 -3.01 12.21
N GLY A 48 10.85 -2.79 13.07
CA GLY A 48 12.25 -2.81 12.71
C GLY A 48 12.90 -4.20 12.89
N PRO A 49 14.23 -4.28 12.69
CA PRO A 49 15.02 -5.50 12.93
C PRO A 49 14.73 -6.15 14.28
N ASN A 50 14.75 -7.48 14.32
CA ASN A 50 14.45 -8.26 15.54
C ASN A 50 13.08 -7.94 16.18
N SER A 51 12.10 -7.56 15.35
CA SER A 51 10.74 -7.19 15.78
C SER A 51 10.68 -6.00 16.76
N LYS A 52 11.74 -5.19 16.84
CA LYS A 52 11.76 -4.00 17.68
C LYS A 52 11.00 -2.88 17.01
N THR A 53 10.19 -2.16 17.78
CA THR A 53 9.56 -0.92 17.31
C THR A 53 10.65 0.07 16.91
N ASN A 54 10.52 0.64 15.72
CA ASN A 54 11.43 1.68 15.22
C ASN A 54 10.65 2.99 15.06
N LEU A 55 10.62 3.57 13.85
CA LEU A 55 9.95 4.82 13.56
C LEU A 55 8.45 4.76 13.91
N SER A 56 7.95 5.74 14.65
CA SER A 56 6.52 5.93 14.89
C SER A 56 6.05 7.30 14.38
N TRP A 57 4.79 7.36 13.98
CA TRP A 57 4.18 8.58 13.47
C TRP A 57 2.67 8.57 13.73
N HIS A 58 2.05 9.75 13.62
CA HIS A 58 0.59 9.86 13.56
C HIS A 58 0.17 10.09 12.12
N SER A 59 -0.85 9.38 11.65
CA SER A 59 -1.36 9.56 10.29
C SER A 59 -1.91 10.99 10.11
N LYS A 60 -1.48 11.67 9.04
CA LYS A 60 -2.01 12.99 8.67
C LYS A 60 -3.35 12.91 7.92
N TYR A 61 -3.51 11.84 7.14
CA TYR A 61 -4.65 11.61 6.27
C TYR A 61 -5.28 10.26 6.57
N THR A 62 -6.59 10.15 6.39
CA THR A 62 -7.27 8.86 6.36
C THR A 62 -6.86 8.09 5.11
N VAL A 63 -6.56 6.81 5.27
CA VAL A 63 -6.19 5.88 4.20
C VAL A 63 -7.11 4.67 4.26
N ILE A 64 -7.59 4.21 3.11
CA ILE A 64 -8.30 2.94 2.97
C ILE A 64 -7.55 2.06 1.97
N GLY A 65 -7.52 0.76 2.20
CA GLY A 65 -6.81 -0.16 1.33
C GLY A 65 -6.99 -1.61 1.72
N VAL A 66 -6.23 -2.49 1.07
CA VAL A 66 -6.27 -3.93 1.31
C VAL A 66 -4.96 -4.37 1.96
N ASN A 67 -5.03 -5.22 2.97
CA ASN A 67 -3.83 -5.82 3.56
C ASN A 67 -3.43 -7.14 2.89
N ALA A 68 -2.32 -7.70 3.34
CA ALA A 68 -1.88 -9.06 3.02
C ALA A 68 -1.47 -9.76 4.31
N VAL A 69 -1.53 -11.09 4.34
CA VAL A 69 -0.99 -11.94 5.43
C VAL A 69 -1.39 -11.49 6.84
N LYS A 70 -2.62 -10.96 6.98
CA LYS A 70 -3.21 -10.47 8.25
C LYS A 70 -2.38 -9.42 9.01
N VAL A 71 -1.46 -8.73 8.34
CA VAL A 71 -0.73 -7.63 8.99
C VAL A 71 -1.57 -6.35 9.02
N ASN A 72 -1.34 -5.51 10.02
CA ASN A 72 -1.91 -4.16 10.13
C ASN A 72 -1.14 -3.15 9.25
N ALA A 73 -0.90 -3.53 8.00
CA ALA A 73 -0.26 -2.71 6.98
C ALA A 73 -1.01 -2.89 5.65
N LEU A 74 -0.95 -1.87 4.80
CA LEU A 74 -1.63 -1.87 3.52
C LEU A 74 -0.68 -2.37 2.43
N ALA A 75 -1.12 -3.37 1.65
CA ALA A 75 -0.45 -3.82 0.43
C ALA A 75 -0.76 -2.88 -0.75
N ASP A 76 -1.92 -2.25 -0.72
CA ASP A 76 -2.33 -1.17 -1.60
C ASP A 76 -3.34 -0.28 -0.87
N GLY A 77 -3.53 0.94 -1.34
CA GLY A 77 -4.56 1.82 -0.81
C GLY A 77 -4.54 3.23 -1.39
N MET A 78 -5.53 4.00 -0.98
CA MET A 78 -5.76 5.37 -1.40
C MET A 78 -6.08 6.22 -0.17
N ASN A 79 -5.50 7.42 -0.12
CA ASN A 79 -5.84 8.39 0.91
C ASN A 79 -6.94 9.37 0.43
N GLU A 80 -7.53 10.10 1.37
CA GLU A 80 -8.53 11.14 1.11
C GLU A 80 -8.04 12.35 0.30
N LYS A 81 -6.75 12.38 -0.05
CA LYS A 81 -6.13 13.36 -0.97
C LYS A 81 -5.80 12.75 -2.33
N VAL A 82 -6.35 11.58 -2.64
CA VAL A 82 -6.23 10.91 -3.94
C VAL A 82 -4.81 10.41 -4.23
N LEU A 83 -3.94 10.34 -3.21
CA LEU A 83 -2.66 9.64 -3.35
C LEU A 83 -2.91 8.13 -3.23
N ILE A 84 -2.46 7.39 -4.24
CA ILE A 84 -2.52 5.93 -4.32
C ILE A 84 -1.11 5.38 -4.10
N GLY A 85 -1.00 4.29 -3.35
CA GLY A 85 0.25 3.60 -3.11
C GLY A 85 0.08 2.09 -3.14
N GLU A 86 1.12 1.38 -3.57
CA GLU A 86 1.09 -0.06 -3.78
C GLU A 86 2.44 -0.71 -3.44
N CYS A 87 2.40 -1.94 -2.95
CA CYS A 87 3.55 -2.79 -2.67
C CYS A 87 3.53 -3.99 -3.61
N LEU A 88 4.13 -3.86 -4.79
CA LEU A 88 4.21 -4.92 -5.79
C LEU A 88 5.43 -5.82 -5.54
N TYR A 89 5.27 -7.12 -5.78
CA TYR A 89 6.33 -8.09 -5.50
C TYR A 89 7.50 -7.95 -6.47
N PHE A 90 8.71 -7.70 -5.96
CA PHE A 90 9.92 -7.45 -6.74
C PHE A 90 11.00 -8.53 -6.49
N SER A 91 10.60 -9.78 -6.69
CA SER A 91 11.44 -10.96 -6.44
C SER A 91 12.70 -10.97 -7.32
N GLY A 92 13.83 -11.38 -6.74
CA GLY A 92 15.12 -11.48 -7.42
C GLY A 92 15.86 -10.13 -7.61
N TYR A 93 15.23 -9.01 -7.27
CA TYR A 93 15.82 -7.68 -7.45
C TYR A 93 15.74 -6.78 -6.21
N ALA A 94 14.80 -7.01 -5.29
CA ALA A 94 14.75 -6.28 -4.02
C ALA A 94 15.88 -6.72 -3.07
N TYR A 95 16.63 -5.74 -2.58
CA TYR A 95 17.64 -5.91 -1.53
C TYR A 95 17.39 -4.89 -0.42
N TYR A 96 17.51 -5.32 0.83
CA TYR A 96 17.31 -4.48 2.02
C TYR A 96 18.60 -4.42 2.83
N GLN A 97 18.73 -3.40 3.69
CA GLN A 97 19.87 -3.29 4.59
C GLN A 97 19.91 -4.48 5.55
N SER A 98 21.11 -4.98 5.84
CA SER A 98 21.32 -6.06 6.81
C SER A 98 21.15 -5.55 8.24
N ASP A 99 20.68 -6.43 9.12
CA ASP A 99 20.49 -6.14 10.56
C ASP A 99 21.80 -5.76 11.27
N GLU A 100 22.97 -6.11 10.70
CA GLU A 100 24.30 -5.85 11.26
C GLU A 100 24.74 -4.37 11.22
N LEU A 101 23.98 -3.49 10.54
CA LEU A 101 24.30 -2.07 10.38
C LEU A 101 23.47 -1.13 11.29
N CYS A 102 22.70 -1.67 12.26
CA CYS A 102 21.89 -0.91 13.23
C CYS A 102 22.27 -1.18 14.69
#